data_AF-A0A938GUR4-F1
#
_entry.id   AF-A0A938GUR4-F1
#
_cell.length_a   1.000
_cell.length_b   1.000
_cell.length_c   1.000
_cell.angle_alpha   90.00
_cell.angle_beta   90.00
_cell.angle_gamma   90.00
#
_symmetry.space_group_name_H-M   'P 1'
#
loop_
_entity.id
_entity.type
_entity.pdbx_description
1 polymer ?
#
loop_
_entity_poly.entity_id
_entity_poly.type
_entity_poly.pdbx_seq_one_letter_code
_entity_poly.pdbx_strand_id
1 'polypeptide(L)'
;MQNILVREKNAGATAGVPTAARRRSLTWRLGAIALLAASLGAAAPATVPLRAEMARTLAVLTDTLTRLQCGPETGVEAGALRCPHCRVLHTRAAEAVWPFALQFAETGEERFLHSLRALAQWLFRQQQPDGSWKETPEEWTGTTTDQLLMLVLAYQQVSSSFTPAERAAWLQAIEN
;
A
#
# COMPACT_ATOMS: atom_id res chain seq x y z
N MET A 1 -24.37 -54.50 -59.46
CA MET A 1 -23.84 -55.81 -59.92
C MET A 1 -22.99 -56.33 -58.76
N GLN A 2 -23.49 -57.25 -57.93
CA GLN A 2 -23.40 -58.72 -58.12
C GLN A 2 -21.96 -59.16 -58.42
N ASN A 3 -21.40 -60.22 -57.87
CA ASN A 3 -21.66 -61.13 -56.76
C ASN A 3 -20.47 -62.12 -56.87
N ILE A 4 -19.94 -62.60 -55.73
CA ILE A 4 -19.60 -64.02 -55.48
C ILE A 4 -18.60 -64.73 -56.45
N LEU A 5 -17.49 -65.27 -55.90
CA LEU A 5 -17.22 -66.72 -55.71
C LEU A 5 -15.80 -66.89 -55.13
N VAL A 6 -15.64 -67.38 -53.88
CA VAL A 6 -15.49 -68.80 -53.47
C VAL A 6 -14.09 -69.36 -53.83
N ARG A 7 -13.30 -69.78 -52.82
CA ARG A 7 -13.17 -71.20 -52.41
C ARG A 7 -12.12 -71.43 -51.30
N GLU A 8 -12.53 -72.20 -50.29
CA GLU A 8 -11.87 -73.25 -49.47
C GLU A 8 -10.32 -73.36 -49.46
N LYS A 9 -9.61 -73.87 -48.45
CA LYS A 9 -9.82 -74.65 -47.22
C LYS A 9 -8.41 -74.69 -46.59
N ASN A 10 -8.28 -74.74 -45.27
CA ASN A 10 -7.56 -75.85 -44.62
C ASN A 10 -7.61 -75.75 -43.10
N ALA A 11 -8.04 -76.87 -42.53
CA ALA A 11 -8.05 -77.18 -41.12
C ALA A 11 -6.63 -77.45 -40.62
N GLY A 12 -6.31 -76.89 -39.47
CA GLY A 12 -5.11 -77.18 -38.67
C GLY A 12 -5.54 -77.18 -37.20
N ALA A 13 -5.11 -78.19 -36.47
CA ALA A 13 -5.75 -78.72 -35.28
C ALA A 13 -5.48 -77.94 -33.99
N THR A 14 -6.47 -78.02 -33.10
CA THR A 14 -6.40 -78.16 -31.62
C THR A 14 -5.41 -77.30 -30.83
N ALA A 15 -5.94 -76.49 -29.91
CA ALA A 15 -5.90 -76.75 -28.46
C ALA A 15 -6.01 -75.43 -27.66
N GLY A 16 -6.79 -75.48 -26.56
CA GLY A 16 -6.61 -74.58 -25.42
C GLY A 16 -7.56 -73.39 -25.36
N VAL A 17 -8.65 -73.54 -24.60
CA VAL A 17 -9.24 -72.41 -23.88
C VAL A 17 -8.45 -72.25 -22.59
N PRO A 18 -7.92 -71.05 -22.31
CA PRO A 18 -8.34 -70.44 -21.06
C PRO A 18 -8.78 -68.99 -21.26
N THR A 19 -9.97 -68.73 -20.72
CA THR A 19 -10.50 -67.43 -20.34
C THR A 19 -9.48 -66.61 -19.55
N ALA A 20 -8.78 -65.69 -20.22
CA ALA A 20 -7.95 -64.71 -19.55
C ALA A 20 -8.85 -63.65 -18.91
N ALA A 21 -9.13 -63.88 -17.62
CA ALA A 21 -9.70 -62.89 -16.73
C ALA A 21 -8.93 -61.57 -16.83
N ARG A 22 -9.70 -60.50 -17.04
CA ARG A 22 -9.27 -59.11 -17.09
C ARG A 22 -8.59 -58.70 -15.78
N ARG A 23 -7.29 -58.98 -15.61
CA ARG A 23 -6.47 -58.41 -14.53
C ARG A 23 -6.18 -56.96 -14.86
N ARG A 24 -7.13 -56.08 -14.54
CA ARG A 24 -6.82 -54.65 -14.36
C ARG A 24 -5.80 -54.57 -13.23
N SER A 25 -4.57 -54.22 -13.58
CA SER A 25 -3.45 -54.05 -12.65
C SER A 25 -3.84 -53.07 -11.54
N LEU A 26 -3.93 -53.58 -10.31
CA LEU A 26 -4.20 -52.83 -9.07
C LEU A 26 -3.09 -51.81 -8.74
N THR A 27 -2.05 -51.71 -9.56
CA THR A 27 -0.87 -50.85 -9.36
C THR A 27 -1.11 -49.38 -9.71
N TRP A 28 -2.15 -49.04 -10.49
CA TRP A 28 -2.44 -47.64 -10.82
C TRP A 28 -3.20 -46.88 -9.72
N ARG A 29 -3.82 -47.58 -8.75
CA ARG A 29 -4.61 -46.92 -7.69
C ARG A 29 -3.78 -46.49 -6.48
N LEU A 30 -2.62 -47.08 -6.24
CA LEU A 30 -1.74 -46.68 -5.14
C LEU A 30 -0.82 -45.51 -5.52
N GLY A 31 -0.41 -45.39 -6.79
CA GLY A 31 0.38 -44.25 -7.27
C GLY A 31 -0.39 -42.92 -7.28
N ALA A 32 -1.70 -42.96 -7.55
CA ALA A 32 -2.55 -41.77 -7.56
C ALA A 32 -2.83 -41.22 -6.14
N ILE A 33 -2.85 -42.08 -5.11
CA ILE A 33 -3.09 -41.65 -3.72
C ILE A 33 -1.84 -40.99 -3.12
N ALA A 34 -0.63 -41.44 -3.50
CA ALA A 34 0.61 -40.83 -3.03
C ALA A 34 0.84 -39.41 -3.59
N LEU A 35 0.38 -39.12 -4.81
CA LEU A 35 0.46 -37.76 -5.40
C LEU A 35 -0.57 -36.77 -4.81
N LEU A 36 -1.71 -37.26 -4.29
CA LEU A 36 -2.71 -36.41 -3.62
C LEU A 36 -2.37 -36.09 -2.16
N ALA A 37 -1.52 -36.89 -1.52
CA ALA A 37 -1.08 -36.64 -0.14
C ALA A 37 0.01 -35.55 -0.04
N ALA A 38 0.74 -35.29 -1.13
CA ALA A 38 1.81 -34.28 -1.17
C ALA A 38 1.30 -32.83 -1.28
N SER A 39 0.01 -32.61 -1.59
CA SER A 39 -0.59 -31.28 -1.75
C SER A 39 -1.37 -30.78 -0.53
N LEU A 40 -1.35 -31.51 0.59
CA LEU A 40 -2.03 -31.15 1.84
C LEU A 40 -1.08 -30.54 2.89
N GLY A 41 0.12 -30.11 2.49
CA GLY A 41 0.92 -29.22 3.31
C GLY A 41 0.16 -27.90 3.48
N ALA A 42 -0.50 -27.72 4.61
CA ALA A 42 -1.07 -26.43 4.99
C ALA A 42 0.05 -25.39 4.86
N ALA A 43 -0.09 -24.47 3.90
CA ALA A 43 0.84 -23.36 3.78
C ALA A 43 0.87 -22.65 5.14
N ALA A 44 2.06 -22.56 5.74
CA ALA A 44 2.22 -21.78 6.95
C ALA A 44 1.64 -20.38 6.70
N PRO A 45 0.89 -19.80 7.65
CA PRO A 45 0.30 -18.48 7.47
C PRO A 45 1.41 -17.52 7.07
N ALA A 46 1.25 -16.86 5.92
CA ALA A 46 2.21 -15.87 5.46
C ALA A 46 2.32 -14.77 6.51
N THR A 47 3.50 -14.62 7.11
CA THR A 47 3.75 -13.54 8.07
C THR A 47 4.15 -12.29 7.30
N VAL A 48 3.42 -11.19 7.51
CA VAL A 48 3.78 -9.90 6.92
C VAL A 48 4.89 -9.28 7.79
N PRO A 49 6.05 -8.89 7.22
CA PRO A 49 7.05 -8.15 7.96
C PRO A 49 6.56 -6.72 8.21
N LEU A 50 5.81 -6.51 9.30
CA LEU A 50 5.05 -5.28 9.57
C LEU A 50 5.88 -4.00 9.47
N ARG A 51 7.10 -3.98 10.04
CA ARG A 51 7.98 -2.80 9.96
C ARG A 51 8.37 -2.46 8.52
N ALA A 52 8.66 -3.47 7.70
CA ALA A 52 9.02 -3.26 6.30
C ALA A 52 7.80 -2.80 5.48
N GLU A 53 6.61 -3.32 5.79
CA GLU A 53 5.37 -2.88 5.13
C GLU A 53 4.98 -1.46 5.51
N MET A 54 5.10 -1.10 6.79
CA MET A 54 4.90 0.27 7.29
C MET A 54 5.85 1.25 6.58
N ALA A 55 7.15 0.93 6.52
CA ALA A 55 8.14 1.78 5.87
C ALA A 55 7.86 1.96 4.37
N ARG A 56 7.46 0.88 3.67
CA ARG A 56 7.05 0.96 2.25
C ARG A 56 5.82 1.84 2.08
N THR A 57 4.80 1.66 2.91
CA THR A 57 3.55 2.43 2.83
C THR A 57 3.80 3.91 3.10
N LEU A 58 4.63 4.23 4.11
CA LEU A 58 5.00 5.60 4.44
C LEU A 58 5.80 6.27 3.32
N ALA A 59 6.72 5.54 2.68
CA ALA A 59 7.47 6.04 1.54
C ALA A 59 6.55 6.37 0.36
N VAL A 60 5.64 5.45 0.00
CA VAL A 60 4.66 5.68 -1.08
C VAL A 60 3.77 6.89 -0.78
N LEU A 61 3.30 7.02 0.47
CA LEU A 61 2.49 8.13 0.91
C LEU A 61 3.25 9.46 0.79
N THR A 62 4.42 9.56 1.40
CA THR A 62 5.21 10.81 1.45
C THR A 62 5.77 11.22 0.10
N ASP A 63 6.20 10.28 -0.74
CA ASP A 63 6.58 10.59 -2.13
C ASP A 63 5.39 11.12 -2.93
N THR A 64 4.19 10.59 -2.68
CA THR A 64 2.97 11.08 -3.33
C THR A 64 2.59 12.47 -2.86
N LEU A 65 2.62 12.71 -1.55
CA LEU A 65 2.36 14.02 -0.96
C LEU A 65 3.37 15.07 -1.49
N THR A 66 4.65 14.70 -1.60
CA THR A 66 5.69 15.57 -2.16
C THR A 66 5.38 15.98 -3.60
N ARG A 67 4.92 15.04 -4.45
CA ARG A 67 4.52 15.34 -5.84
C ARG A 67 3.30 16.25 -5.93
N LEU A 68 2.42 16.22 -4.94
CA LEU A 68 1.22 17.06 -4.87
C LEU A 68 1.47 18.41 -4.20
N GLN A 69 2.65 18.61 -3.62
CA GLN A 69 3.00 19.84 -2.92
C GLN A 69 3.26 20.97 -3.90
N CYS A 70 2.64 22.12 -3.65
CA CYS A 70 2.85 23.34 -4.41
C CYS A 70 4.26 23.89 -4.17
N GLY A 71 5.00 24.14 -5.24
CA GLY A 71 6.36 24.68 -5.20
C GLY A 71 6.40 26.17 -4.82
N PRO A 72 7.60 26.72 -4.57
CA PRO A 72 7.77 28.14 -4.20
C PRO A 72 7.25 29.12 -5.27
N GLU A 73 7.24 28.71 -6.53
CA GLU A 73 6.73 29.49 -7.66
C GLU A 73 5.22 29.77 -7.60
N THR A 74 4.47 29.06 -6.74
CA THR A 74 3.02 29.26 -6.58
C THR A 74 2.66 30.37 -5.58
N GLY A 75 3.66 31.11 -5.07
CA GLY A 75 3.45 32.27 -4.20
C GLY A 75 2.75 31.92 -2.89
N VAL A 76 1.56 32.48 -2.65
CA VAL A 76 0.81 32.27 -1.39
C VAL A 76 0.46 30.81 -1.12
N GLU A 77 0.32 30.01 -2.18
CA GLU A 77 0.00 28.58 -2.12
C GLU A 77 1.23 27.69 -1.87
N ALA A 78 2.43 28.27 -1.85
CA ALA A 78 3.67 27.51 -1.66
C ALA A 78 3.61 26.68 -0.36
N GLY A 79 3.89 25.38 -0.50
CA GLY A 79 3.86 24.39 0.57
C GLY A 79 2.53 23.65 0.74
N ALA A 80 1.42 24.18 0.20
CA ALA A 80 0.11 23.52 0.24
C ALA A 80 0.12 22.20 -0.54
N LEU A 81 -0.84 21.31 -0.25
CA LEU A 81 -1.06 20.09 -1.03
C LEU A 81 -2.25 20.29 -1.98
N ARG A 82 -2.03 20.08 -3.29
CA ARG A 82 -3.07 20.22 -4.30
C ARG A 82 -3.85 18.92 -4.47
N CYS A 83 -5.16 18.96 -4.21
CA CYS A 83 -6.05 17.86 -4.56
C CYS A 83 -6.20 17.77 -6.10
N PRO A 84 -5.82 16.64 -6.75
CA PRO A 84 -5.91 16.51 -8.20
C PRO A 84 -7.37 16.44 -8.71
N HIS A 85 -8.33 16.11 -7.84
CA HIS A 85 -9.74 15.98 -8.19
C HIS A 85 -10.50 17.30 -8.00
N CYS A 86 -10.37 17.88 -6.81
CA CYS A 86 -11.15 19.00 -6.30
C CYS A 86 -10.66 20.35 -6.83
N ARG A 87 -9.36 20.46 -7.16
CA ARG A 87 -8.65 21.72 -7.46
C ARG A 87 -8.69 22.76 -6.32
N VAL A 88 -8.98 22.31 -5.10
CA VAL A 88 -8.97 23.10 -3.86
C VAL A 88 -7.74 22.70 -3.02
N LEU A 89 -7.24 23.63 -2.22
CA LEU A 89 -6.20 23.39 -1.21
C LEU A 89 -6.88 23.14 0.13
N HIS A 90 -6.85 21.89 0.58
CA HIS A 90 -7.50 21.47 1.83
C HIS A 90 -6.56 21.65 3.01
N THR A 91 -7.01 22.35 4.05
CA THR A 91 -6.28 22.49 5.33
C THR A 91 -6.17 21.20 6.12
N ARG A 92 -7.03 20.19 5.83
CA ARG A 92 -6.80 18.80 6.26
C ARG A 92 -5.45 18.23 5.82
N ALA A 93 -4.75 18.90 4.90
CA ALA A 93 -3.35 18.63 4.62
C ALA A 93 -2.45 18.67 5.87
N ALA A 94 -2.85 19.25 7.00
CA ALA A 94 -2.12 19.13 8.26
C ALA A 94 -1.86 17.67 8.69
N GLU A 95 -2.75 16.75 8.34
CA GLU A 95 -2.57 15.31 8.57
C GLU A 95 -1.34 14.73 7.85
N ALA A 96 -0.80 15.43 6.84
CA ALA A 96 0.43 15.05 6.15
C ALA A 96 1.72 15.54 6.83
N VAL A 97 1.64 16.45 7.80
CA VAL A 97 2.82 16.96 8.51
C VAL A 97 3.51 15.84 9.30
N TRP A 98 2.74 15.03 10.03
CA TRP A 98 3.29 13.91 10.80
C TRP A 98 3.94 12.82 9.93
N PRO A 99 3.32 12.33 8.83
CA PRO A 99 3.97 11.43 7.89
C PRO A 99 5.33 11.91 7.38
N PHE A 100 5.48 13.20 7.03
CA PHE A 100 6.78 13.74 6.63
C PHE A 100 7.81 13.72 7.77
N ALA A 101 7.39 14.06 9.00
CA ALA A 101 8.25 14.02 10.18
C ALA A 101 8.77 12.60 10.44
N LEU A 102 7.88 11.61 10.38
CA LEU A 102 8.20 10.21 10.59
C LEU A 102 9.11 9.66 9.48
N GLN A 103 8.84 10.01 8.22
CA GLN A 103 9.68 9.58 7.11
C GLN A 103 11.09 10.17 7.20
N PHE A 104 11.23 11.46 7.61
CA PHE A 104 12.52 12.05 7.90
C PHE A 104 13.23 11.33 9.05
N ALA A 105 12.51 11.00 10.14
CA ALA A 105 13.09 10.28 11.27
C ALA A 105 13.59 8.87 10.91
N GLU A 106 12.87 8.15 10.03
CA GLU A 106 13.25 6.80 9.60
C GLU A 106 14.39 6.79 8.57
N THR A 107 14.56 7.85 7.78
CA THR A 107 15.51 7.85 6.63
C THR A 107 16.65 8.85 6.72
N GLY A 108 16.49 9.95 7.47
CA GLY A 108 17.38 11.10 7.47
C GLY A 108 17.37 11.92 6.18
N GLU A 109 16.44 11.67 5.25
CA GLU A 109 16.40 12.39 3.97
C GLU A 109 15.79 13.79 4.12
N GLU A 110 16.64 14.82 4.02
CA GLU A 110 16.27 16.25 4.17
C GLU A 110 15.09 16.72 3.30
N ARG A 111 14.82 16.05 2.17
CA ARG A 111 13.68 16.40 1.32
C ARG A 111 12.35 16.36 2.08
N PHE A 112 12.20 15.40 3.00
CA PHE A 112 10.97 15.27 3.79
C PHE A 112 10.88 16.35 4.88
N LEU A 113 12.01 16.75 5.46
CA LEU A 113 12.05 17.88 6.38
C LEU A 113 11.72 19.20 5.66
N HIS A 114 12.20 19.39 4.43
CA HIS A 114 11.81 20.54 3.59
C HIS A 114 10.32 20.54 3.26
N SER A 115 9.75 19.41 2.83
CA SER A 115 8.31 19.32 2.55
C SER A 115 7.46 19.57 3.79
N LEU A 116 7.87 19.04 4.94
CA LEU A 116 7.25 19.31 6.24
C LEU A 116 7.26 20.82 6.56
N ARG A 117 8.41 21.48 6.43
CA ARG A 117 8.56 22.92 6.71
C ARG A 117 7.64 23.75 5.82
N ALA A 118 7.65 23.48 4.52
CA ALA A 118 6.83 24.20 3.56
C ALA A 118 5.34 24.06 3.87
N LEU A 119 4.89 22.84 4.18
CA LEU A 119 3.49 22.56 4.52
C LEU A 119 3.07 23.25 5.82
N ALA A 120 3.88 23.12 6.88
CA ALA A 120 3.60 23.76 8.17
C ALA A 120 3.52 25.29 8.03
N GLN A 121 4.46 25.91 7.30
CA GLN A 121 4.43 27.34 7.04
C GLN A 121 3.17 27.78 6.29
N TRP A 122 2.68 26.98 5.34
CA TRP A 122 1.40 27.26 4.68
C TRP A 122 0.24 27.19 5.67
N LEU A 123 0.19 26.15 6.51
CA LEU A 123 -0.84 25.96 7.55
C LEU A 123 -0.85 27.08 8.58
N PHE A 124 0.31 27.60 8.99
CA PHE A 124 0.39 28.74 9.91
C PHE A 124 -0.30 29.98 9.33
N ARG A 125 -0.19 30.20 8.00
CA ARG A 125 -0.93 31.28 7.32
C ARG A 125 -2.43 31.03 7.21
N GLN A 126 -2.88 29.77 7.36
CA GLN A 126 -4.31 29.42 7.36
C GLN A 126 -4.94 29.51 8.75
N GLN A 127 -4.13 29.60 9.81
CA GLN A 127 -4.63 29.73 11.18
C GLN A 127 -5.40 31.03 11.33
N GLN A 128 -6.57 30.94 11.95
CA GLN A 128 -7.43 32.09 12.22
C GLN A 128 -6.90 32.88 13.43
N PRO A 129 -7.33 34.15 13.61
CA PRO A 129 -6.90 34.96 14.74
C PRO A 129 -7.23 34.38 16.13
N ASP A 130 -8.21 33.47 16.21
CA ASP A 130 -8.61 32.77 17.44
C ASP A 130 -7.90 31.42 17.63
N GLY A 131 -6.84 31.15 16.85
CA GLY A 131 -6.05 29.91 16.91
C GLY A 131 -6.66 28.74 16.15
N SER A 132 -7.91 28.83 15.70
CA SER A 132 -8.57 27.74 14.97
C SER A 132 -8.05 27.59 13.53
N TRP A 133 -8.26 26.42 12.94
CA TRP A 133 -8.13 26.22 11.50
C TRP A 133 -9.47 25.80 10.92
N LYS A 134 -9.86 26.48 9.84
CA LYS A 134 -11.04 26.11 9.05
C LYS A 134 -10.71 24.92 8.17
N GLU A 135 -11.67 24.01 7.97
CA GLU A 135 -11.61 22.97 6.95
C GLU A 135 -11.95 23.56 5.58
N THR A 136 -10.96 23.89 4.76
CA THR A 136 -11.23 24.48 3.44
C THR A 136 -11.76 23.41 2.45
N PRO A 137 -12.75 23.76 1.59
CA PRO A 137 -13.30 25.09 1.33
C PRO A 137 -14.44 25.51 2.28
N GLU A 138 -14.76 24.72 3.28
CA GLU A 138 -15.80 25.00 4.27
C GLU A 138 -15.27 25.94 5.36
N GLU A 139 -16.18 26.44 6.21
CA GLU A 139 -15.85 27.38 7.27
C GLU A 139 -15.82 26.73 8.67
N TRP A 140 -16.05 25.41 8.73
CA TRP A 140 -16.09 24.66 9.98
C TRP A 140 -14.69 24.46 10.56
N THR A 141 -14.54 24.63 11.86
CA THR A 141 -13.26 24.58 12.58
C THR A 141 -13.00 23.27 13.31
N GLY A 142 -13.84 22.24 13.15
CA GLY A 142 -13.71 21.01 13.93
C GLY A 142 -12.46 20.19 13.63
N THR A 143 -11.78 20.44 12.50
CA THR A 143 -10.48 19.82 12.20
C THR A 143 -9.34 20.42 13.02
N THR A 144 -9.54 21.54 13.73
CA THR A 144 -8.50 22.20 14.56
C THR A 144 -7.79 21.23 15.48
N THR A 145 -8.52 20.33 16.14
CA THR A 145 -7.94 19.32 17.03
C THR A 145 -6.99 18.39 16.30
N ASP A 146 -7.39 17.89 15.11
CA ASP A 146 -6.56 17.00 14.30
C ASP A 146 -5.31 17.72 13.79
N GLN A 147 -5.45 18.97 13.33
CA GLN A 147 -4.33 19.78 12.84
C GLN A 147 -3.33 20.07 13.97
N LEU A 148 -3.81 20.47 15.15
CA LEU A 148 -2.99 20.70 16.33
C LEU A 148 -2.24 19.43 16.75
N LEU A 149 -2.93 18.29 16.82
CA LEU A 149 -2.31 17.01 17.18
C LEU A 149 -1.15 16.66 16.24
N MET A 150 -1.36 16.80 14.93
CA MET A 150 -0.35 16.47 13.92
C MET A 150 0.86 17.42 13.99
N LEU A 151 0.62 18.71 14.25
CA LEU A 151 1.71 19.69 14.47
C LEU A 151 2.50 19.38 15.74
N VAL A 152 1.83 19.06 16.85
CA VAL A 152 2.50 18.72 18.12
C VAL A 152 3.37 17.48 17.97
N LEU A 153 2.84 16.40 17.37
CA LEU A 153 3.59 15.16 17.17
C LEU A 153 4.81 15.39 16.26
N ALA A 154 4.62 16.10 15.15
CA ALA A 154 5.72 16.43 14.25
C ALA A 154 6.78 17.28 14.95
N TYR A 155 6.38 18.32 15.69
CA TYR A 155 7.29 19.16 16.44
C TYR A 155 8.13 18.35 17.44
N GLN A 156 7.51 17.46 18.21
CA GLN A 156 8.23 16.59 19.14
C GLN A 156 9.29 15.72 18.45
N GLN A 157 9.00 15.26 17.23
CA GLN A 157 9.89 14.39 16.47
C GLN A 157 11.05 15.13 15.79
N VAL A 158 10.83 16.35 15.28
CA VAL A 158 11.80 17.03 14.39
C VAL A 158 12.32 18.38 14.90
N SER A 159 11.86 18.88 16.06
CA SER A 159 12.25 20.20 16.59
C SER A 159 13.75 20.37 16.88
N SER A 160 14.49 19.27 17.07
CA SER A 160 15.95 19.29 17.20
C SER A 160 16.65 19.72 15.90
N SER A 161 16.01 19.53 14.75
CA SER A 161 16.50 19.90 13.42
C SER A 161 16.08 21.33 13.02
N PHE A 162 15.35 22.03 13.88
CA PHE A 162 14.86 23.38 13.62
C PHE A 162 15.82 24.45 14.14
N THR A 163 15.77 25.61 13.51
CA THR A 163 16.33 26.87 14.01
C THR A 163 15.49 27.40 15.19
N PRO A 164 16.02 28.33 16.00
CA PRO A 164 15.23 28.99 17.04
C PRO A 164 13.97 29.69 16.50
N ALA A 165 14.06 30.33 15.33
CA ALA A 165 12.94 31.02 14.71
C ALA A 165 11.85 30.05 14.25
N GLU A 166 12.23 28.91 13.67
CA GLU A 166 11.28 27.85 13.32
C GLU A 166 10.59 27.30 14.57
N ARG A 167 11.33 27.01 15.65
CA ARG A 167 10.71 26.57 16.90
C ARG A 167 9.70 27.57 17.44
N ALA A 168 10.04 28.86 17.44
CA ALA A 168 9.14 29.90 17.89
C ALA A 168 7.85 29.97 17.06
N ALA A 169 7.96 29.90 15.72
CA ALA A 169 6.79 29.92 14.84
C ALA A 169 5.88 28.70 15.05
N TRP A 170 6.46 27.51 15.26
CA TRP A 170 5.69 26.31 15.57
C TRP A 170 4.98 26.37 16.91
N LEU A 171 5.70 26.78 17.98
CA LEU A 171 5.11 26.93 19.30
C LEU A 171 4.02 27.98 19.30
N GLN A 172 4.23 29.11 18.61
CA GLN A 172 3.20 30.12 18.43
C GLN A 172 1.94 29.52 17.79
N ALA A 173 2.06 28.72 16.74
CA ALA A 173 0.90 28.09 16.10
C ALA A 173 0.21 27.07 17.02
N ILE A 174 0.96 26.30 17.80
CA ILE A 174 0.45 25.25 18.70
C ILE A 174 -0.24 25.84 19.94
N GLU A 175 0.25 26.97 20.45
CA GLU A 175 -0.16 27.56 21.72
C GLU A 175 -1.15 28.74 21.58
N ASN A 176 -1.49 29.13 20.35
CA ASN A 176 -2.38 30.26 20.04
C ASN A 176 -3.80 30.06 20.54
#